data_AF-A0A3Q4H005-F1
#
_entry.id   AF-A0A3Q4H005-F1
#
_cell.length_a   1.000
_cell.length_b   1.000
_cell.length_c   1.000
_cell.angle_alpha   90.00
_cell.angle_beta   90.00
_cell.angle_gamma   90.00
#
_symmetry.space_group_name_H-M   'P 1'
#
loop_
_entity.id
_entity.type
_entity.pdbx_description
1 polymer ?
#
loop_
_entity_poly.entity_id
_entity_poly.type
_entity_poly.pdbx_seq_one_letter_code
_entity_poly.pdbx_strand_id
1 'polypeptide(L)'
;FVFERCLSGDGSEYRGNIDKSSTGRTCLYWNKVKPQWKNVNGLGKHRYCRNPDNSDMPWCYVTRERRTVREYCDIPTCKSHIGDLLFLFAIFY
;
A
#
# COMPACT_ATOMS: atom_id res chain seq x y z
N PHE A 1 -11.89 -14.76 -1.15
CA PHE A 1 -11.14 -13.55 -1.55
C PHE A 1 -10.05 -13.30 -0.53
N VAL A 2 -8.79 -13.56 -0.86
CA VAL A 2 -7.67 -13.25 0.03
C VAL A 2 -7.39 -11.76 -0.12
N PHE A 3 -7.66 -10.97 0.92
CA PHE A 3 -7.12 -9.62 0.99
C PHE A 3 -5.63 -9.77 1.24
N GLU A 4 -4.82 -9.53 0.22
CA GLU A 4 -3.37 -9.48 0.39
C GLU A 4 -3.05 -8.27 1.28
N ARG A 5 -2.81 -8.54 2.56
CA ARG A 5 -2.52 -7.52 3.59
C ARG A 5 -1.06 -7.07 3.56
N CYS A 6 -0.31 -7.52 2.56
CA CYS A 6 1.11 -7.31 2.45
C CYS A 6 1.46 -6.84 1.03
N LEU A 7 2.62 -6.20 0.88
CA LEU A 7 3.13 -5.73 -0.40
C LEU A 7 3.81 -6.86 -1.18
N SER A 8 3.44 -6.99 -2.45
CA SER A 8 4.20 -7.73 -3.46
C SER A 8 4.68 -6.73 -4.52
N GLY A 9 5.94 -6.85 -4.96
CA GLY A 9 6.54 -5.91 -5.92
C GLY A 9 6.46 -4.44 -5.45
N ASP A 10 5.96 -3.57 -6.32
CA ASP A 10 5.73 -2.13 -6.09
C ASP A 10 4.40 -1.81 -5.39
N GLY A 11 3.59 -2.83 -5.07
CA GLY A 11 2.27 -2.66 -4.48
C GLY A 11 1.21 -2.02 -5.39
N SER A 12 1.41 -2.00 -6.71
CA SER A 12 0.38 -1.62 -7.69
C SER A 12 -0.94 -2.40 -7.51
N GLU A 13 -0.82 -3.70 -7.20
CA GLU A 13 -1.95 -4.59 -6.92
C GLU A 13 -2.38 -4.64 -5.47
N TYR A 14 -1.78 -3.84 -4.59
CA TYR A 14 -2.17 -3.82 -3.18
C TYR A 14 -3.63 -3.37 -3.01
N ARG A 15 -4.45 -4.23 -2.41
CA ARG A 15 -5.87 -3.96 -2.10
C ARG A 15 -6.20 -4.04 -0.61
N GLY A 16 -5.20 -4.01 0.26
CA GLY A 16 -5.39 -3.97 1.71
C GLY A 16 -6.05 -2.68 2.22
N ASN A 17 -6.27 -2.63 3.54
CA ASN A 17 -7.06 -1.60 4.24
C ASN A 17 -6.22 -0.66 5.13
N ILE A 18 -4.89 -0.65 4.97
CA ILE A 18 -4.02 0.30 5.69
C ILE A 18 -4.37 1.73 5.26
N ASP A 19 -4.67 2.57 6.24
CA ASP A 19 -5.09 3.97 6.08
C ASP A 19 -4.21 4.96 6.86
N LYS A 20 -2.99 4.54 7.21
CA LYS A 20 -1.98 5.36 7.87
C LYS A 20 -0.73 5.45 7.01
N SER A 21 -0.13 6.63 6.95
CA SER A 21 1.18 6.81 6.35
C SER A 21 2.28 6.25 7.26
N SER A 22 3.51 6.15 6.74
CA SER A 22 4.69 5.76 7.52
C SER A 22 4.98 6.68 8.70
N THR A 23 4.49 7.93 8.67
CA THR A 23 4.60 8.86 9.81
C THR A 23 3.44 8.73 10.81
N GLY A 24 2.55 7.76 10.61
CA GLY A 24 1.38 7.50 11.45
C GLY A 24 0.20 8.44 11.20
N ARG A 25 0.27 9.32 10.20
CA ARG A 25 -0.81 10.26 9.85
C ARG A 25 -1.93 9.52 9.13
N THR A 26 -3.17 9.88 9.46
CA THR A 26 -4.36 9.33 8.81
C THR A 26 -4.43 9.80 7.36
N CYS A 27 -4.57 8.83 6.46
CA CYS A 27 -4.76 9.08 5.04
C CYS A 27 -6.10 9.78 4.77
N LEU A 28 -6.07 10.68 3.80
CA LEU A 28 -7.23 11.39 3.26
C LEU A 28 -7.93 10.52 2.20
N TYR A 29 -9.21 10.81 2.00
CA TYR A 29 -9.99 10.15 0.96
C TYR A 29 -9.51 10.59 -0.44
N TRP A 30 -9.20 9.63 -1.29
CA TRP A 30 -8.71 9.88 -2.65
C TRP A 30 -9.65 10.78 -3.45
N ASN A 31 -10.95 10.49 -3.41
CA ASN A 31 -11.96 11.27 -4.11
C ASN A 31 -12.17 12.68 -3.55
N LYS A 32 -11.67 12.99 -2.35
CA LYS A 32 -11.73 14.34 -1.76
C LYS A 32 -10.53 15.18 -2.21
N VAL A 33 -9.37 14.57 -2.36
CA VAL A 33 -8.15 15.28 -2.79
C VAL A 33 -8.09 15.41 -4.31
N LYS A 34 -8.40 14.34 -5.04
CA LYS A 34 -8.44 14.29 -6.50
C LYS A 34 -9.73 13.65 -6.98
N PRO A 35 -10.83 14.41 -7.14
CA PRO A 35 -12.09 13.90 -7.64
C PRO A 35 -11.99 13.21 -9.01
N GLN A 36 -11.03 13.64 -9.85
CA GLN A 36 -10.76 13.06 -11.16
C GLN A 36 -10.19 11.63 -11.12
N TRP A 37 -9.68 11.19 -9.97
CA TRP A 37 -9.13 9.83 -9.80
C TRP A 37 -10.20 8.82 -9.33
N LYS A 38 -11.47 9.21 -9.37
CA LYS A 38 -12.58 8.31 -9.12
C LYS A 38 -12.53 7.18 -10.15
N ASN A 39 -12.35 5.95 -9.67
CA ASN A 39 -12.28 4.70 -10.45
C ASN A 39 -10.94 4.39 -11.14
N VAL A 40 -9.85 5.10 -10.80
CA VAL A 40 -8.50 4.72 -11.28
C VAL A 40 -7.93 3.66 -10.34
N ASN A 41 -7.44 2.52 -10.85
CA ASN A 41 -6.62 1.51 -10.13
C ASN A 41 -6.95 1.29 -8.63
N GLY A 42 -8.23 1.02 -8.32
CA GLY A 42 -8.66 0.75 -6.95
C GLY A 42 -8.66 1.98 -6.02
N LEU A 43 -8.77 3.18 -6.58
CA LEU A 43 -9.06 4.45 -5.90
C LEU A 43 -10.57 4.73 -5.88
N GLY A 44 -11.04 5.37 -4.81
CA GLY A 44 -12.46 5.71 -4.69
C GLY A 44 -12.83 6.44 -3.41
N LYS A 45 -14.02 6.13 -2.89
CA LYS A 45 -14.54 6.68 -1.62
C LYS A 45 -13.93 5.98 -0.39
N HIS A 46 -12.62 5.79 -0.41
CA HIS A 46 -11.85 5.25 0.73
C HIS A 46 -10.53 6.01 0.87
N ARG A 47 -9.84 5.73 1.98
CA ARG A 47 -8.58 6.37 2.38
C ARG A 47 -7.39 5.39 2.40
N TYR A 48 -7.59 4.17 1.89
CA TYR A 48 -6.53 3.15 1.89
C TYR A 48 -5.38 3.48 0.96
N CYS A 49 -4.17 3.10 1.36
CA CYS A 49 -2.96 3.27 0.59
C CYS A 49 -3.01 2.52 -0.74
N ARG A 50 -2.58 3.19 -1.82
CA ARG A 50 -2.61 2.65 -3.18
C ARG A 50 -1.41 3.19 -3.96
N ASN A 51 -1.08 2.54 -5.07
CA ASN A 51 -0.03 2.98 -5.98
C ASN A 51 -0.62 3.17 -7.39
N PRO A 52 -1.31 4.29 -7.66
CA PRO A 52 -1.97 4.52 -8.94
C PRO A 52 -1.04 5.01 -10.05
N ASP A 53 0.16 5.49 -9.70
CA ASP A 53 1.09 6.22 -10.58
C ASP A 53 2.42 5.49 -10.80
N ASN A 54 2.48 4.18 -10.52
CA ASN A 54 3.69 3.36 -10.61
C ASN A 54 4.86 3.95 -9.80
N SER A 55 4.58 4.53 -8.64
CA SER A 55 5.61 4.90 -7.65
C SER A 55 6.28 3.64 -7.09
N ASP A 56 7.35 3.81 -6.32
CA ASP A 56 8.09 2.67 -5.75
C ASP A 56 7.27 1.85 -4.72
N MET A 57 6.29 2.47 -4.08
CA MET A 57 5.48 1.84 -3.02
C MET A 57 4.11 2.54 -2.89
N PRO A 58 3.06 1.87 -2.34
CA PRO A 58 1.80 2.52 -2.09
C PRO A 58 1.92 3.70 -1.13
N TRP A 59 1.14 4.72 -1.44
CA TRP A 59 1.13 5.99 -0.75
C TRP A 59 -0.30 6.46 -0.52
N CYS A 60 -0.45 7.55 0.23
CA CYS A 60 -1.71 8.24 0.38
C CYS A 60 -1.48 9.75 0.58
N TYR A 61 -2.56 10.52 0.48
CA TYR A 61 -2.53 11.93 0.85
C TYR A 61 -2.75 12.09 2.36
N VAL A 62 -2.02 12.98 3.00
CA VAL A 62 -2.20 13.33 4.41
C VAL A 62 -2.22 14.85 4.60
N THR A 63 -2.77 15.32 5.72
CA THR A 63 -2.65 16.72 6.12
C THR A 63 -1.40 16.91 6.97
N ARG A 64 -0.45 17.71 6.48
CA ARG A 64 0.76 18.12 7.20
C ARG A 64 0.85 19.64 7.18
N GLU A 65 0.90 20.27 8.36
CA GLU A 65 1.01 21.73 8.49
C GLU A 65 -0.04 22.50 7.67
N ARG A 66 -1.31 22.04 7.72
CA ARG A 66 -2.45 22.59 6.96
C ARG A 66 -2.31 22.46 5.43
N ARG A 67 -1.35 21.69 4.93
CA ARG A 67 -1.17 21.37 3.51
C ARG A 67 -1.49 19.90 3.25
N THR A 68 -1.99 19.62 2.05
CA THR A 68 -2.16 18.25 1.58
C THR A 68 -0.88 17.80 0.90
N VAL A 69 -0.24 16.75 1.43
CA VAL A 69 1.00 16.19 0.91
C VAL A 69 0.86 14.70 0.68
N ARG A 70 1.66 14.15 -0.23
CA ARG A 70 1.79 12.71 -0.44
C ARG A 70 2.79 12.15 0.57
N GLU A 71 2.43 11.06 1.23
CA GLU A 71 3.33 10.26 2.07
C GLU A 71 3.19 8.77 1.75
N TYR A 72 4.30 8.04 1.79
CA TYR A 72 4.30 6.59 1.65
C TYR A 72 3.63 5.92 2.85
N CYS A 73 3.08 4.73 2.63
CA CYS A 73 2.50 3.93 3.69
C CYS A 73 3.45 2.82 4.11
N ASP A 74 3.52 2.58 5.42
CA ASP A 74 4.28 1.44 5.95
C ASP A 74 3.40 0.19 5.90
N ILE A 75 3.53 -0.57 4.81
CA ILE A 75 2.78 -1.81 4.58
C ILE A 75 3.79 -2.95 4.61
N PRO A 76 3.57 -4.01 5.42
CA PRO A 76 4.51 -5.11 5.50
C PRO A 76 4.65 -5.80 4.15
N THR A 77 5.87 -6.12 3.72
CA THR A 77 6.07 -6.95 2.52
C THR A 77 5.57 -8.37 2.77
N CYS A 78 5.03 -9.00 1.73
CA CYS A 78 4.65 -10.39 1.82
C CYS A 78 5.94 -11.19 2.05
N LYS A 79 5.97 -12.01 3.11
CA LYS A 79 7.04 -12.98 3.27
C LYS A 79 6.95 -13.91 2.08
N SER A 80 7.89 -13.78 1.15
CA SER A 80 8.07 -14.77 0.11
C SER A 80 8.42 -16.08 0.82
N HIS A 81 7.58 -17.10 0.71
CA HIS A 81 7.85 -18.46 1.20
C HIS A 81 9.09 -19.11 0.53
N ILE A 82 9.83 -18.37 -0.28
CA ILE A 82 11.13 -18.76 -0.88
C ILE A 82 12.18 -19.04 0.21
N GLY A 83 12.08 -18.43 1.40
CA GLY A 83 12.94 -18.75 2.54
C GLY A 83 12.64 -20.09 3.23
N ASP A 84 11.40 -20.58 3.15
CA ASP A 84 10.97 -21.82 3.81
C ASP A 84 11.36 -23.07 2.99
N LEU A 85 11.41 -22.95 1.66
CA LEU A 85 11.85 -24.03 0.77
C LEU A 85 13.35 -24.28 0.88
N LEU A 86 14.17 -23.24 1.00
CA LEU A 86 15.62 -23.39 1.18
C LEU A 86 15.98 -24.06 2.52
N PHE A 87 15.16 -23.87 3.56
CA PHE A 87 15.32 -24.58 4.82
C PHE A 87 14.98 -26.07 4.69
N LEU A 88 13.98 -26.45 3.89
CA LEU A 88 13.68 -27.86 3.66
C LEU A 88 14.77 -28.55 2.84
N PHE A 89 15.35 -27.89 1.83
CA PHE A 89 16.46 -28.48 1.05
C PHE A 89 17.78 -28.55 1.82
N ALA A 90 17.98 -27.69 2.83
CA ALA A 90 19.18 -27.70 3.67
C ALA A 90 19.17 -28.73 4.81
N ILE A 91 18.04 -29.42 5.06
CA ILE A 91 17.94 -30.48 6.08
C ILE A 91 18.06 -31.88 5.44
N PHE A 92 18.10 -31.96 4.10
CA PHE A 92 18.31 -33.20 3.35
C PHE A 92 19.72 -33.31 2.71
N TYR A 93 20.69 -32.48 3.15
CA TYR A 93 22.10 -32.60 2.78
C TYR A 93 23.02 -32.60 4.00
#